data_AF-A0A3B0XZR9-F1
#
_entry.id   AF-A0A3B0XZR9-F1
#
_cell.length_a   1.000
_cell.length_b   1.000
_cell.length_c   1.000
_cell.angle_alpha   90.00
_cell.angle_beta   90.00
_cell.angle_gamma   90.00
#
_symmetry.space_group_name_H-M   'P 1'
#
loop_
_entity.id
_entity.type
_entity.pdbx_description
1 polymer ?
#
loop_
_entity_poly.entity_id
_entity_poly.type
_entity_poly.pdbx_seq_one_letter_code
_entity_poly.pdbx_strand_id
1 'polypeptide(L)' 'MLNMIEGSFMSRRNSIVVPGGKMGFAMEIVLAPIIEQLMSQKKSN' A
#
# COMPACT_ATOMS: atom_id res chain seq x y z
N MET A 1 -3.06 -8.61 2.11
CA MET A 1 -3.35 -7.16 2.01
C MET A 1 -4.73 -6.80 2.51
N LEU A 2 -5.82 -7.45 2.06
CA LEU A 2 -7.18 -7.14 2.56
C LEU A 2 -7.33 -7.25 4.08
N ASN A 3 -6.69 -8.25 4.72
CA ASN A 3 -6.71 -8.41 6.18
C ASN A 3 -5.87 -7.37 6.94
N MET A 4 -5.03 -6.59 6.24
CA MET A 4 -4.19 -5.56 6.87
C MET A 4 -4.95 -4.24 6.99
N ILE A 5 -5.95 -4.00 6.14
CA ILE A 5 -6.79 -2.80 6.17
C ILE A 5 -8.23 -3.25 6.43
N GLU A 6 -8.62 -3.28 7.70
CA GLU A 6 -9.96 -3.69 8.11
C GLU A 6 -11.05 -2.86 7.41
N GLY A 7 -12.05 -3.53 6.85
CA GLY A 7 -13.13 -2.89 6.08
C GLY A 7 -12.76 -2.57 4.63
N SER A 8 -11.57 -2.95 4.16
CA SER A 8 -11.22 -2.92 2.75
C SER A 8 -11.74 -4.15 2.00
N PHE A 9 -12.05 -3.99 0.71
CA PHE A 9 -12.46 -5.09 -0.17
C PHE A 9 -11.97 -4.84 -1.61
N MET A 10 -11.85 -5.90 -2.41
CA MET A 10 -11.48 -5.77 -3.84
C MET A 10 -12.69 -5.27 -4.64
N SER A 11 -12.53 -4.19 -5.41
CA SER A 11 -13.54 -3.78 -6.40
C SER A 11 -13.31 -4.43 -7.75
N ARG A 12 -12.03 -4.58 -8.15
CA ARG A 12 -11.61 -5.30 -9.37
C ARG A 12 -10.38 -6.13 -9.05
N ARG A 13 -9.96 -6.98 -9.99
CA ARG A 13 -8.76 -7.83 -9.85
C ARG A 13 -7.52 -7.08 -9.38
N ASN A 14 -7.37 -5.81 -9.77
CA ASN A 14 -6.21 -4.97 -9.48
C ASN A 14 -6.54 -3.70 -8.66
N SER A 15 -7.74 -3.60 -8.07
CA SER A 15 -8.11 -2.44 -7.27
C SER A 15 -8.84 -2.82 -5.99
N ILE A 16 -8.45 -2.16 -4.89
CA ILE A 16 -9.10 -2.25 -3.59
C ILE A 16 -9.84 -0.96 -3.27
N VAL A 17 -10.97 -1.09 -2.57
CA VAL A 17 -11.66 0.02 -1.93
C VAL A 17 -11.15 0.11 -0.49
N VAL A 18 -10.77 1.31 -0.08
CA VAL A 18 -10.28 1.61 1.26
C VAL A 18 -11.24 2.60 1.93
N PRO A 19 -11.63 2.38 3.20
CA PRO A 19 -12.38 3.37 3.96
C PRO A 19 -11.58 4.68 4.07
N GLY A 20 -12.21 5.82 3.80
CA GLY A 20 -11.53 7.13 3.76
C GLY A 20 -10.70 7.46 5.01
N GLY A 21 -11.20 7.11 6.20
CA GLY A 21 -10.48 7.31 7.46
C GLY A 21 -9.22 6.45 7.65
N LYS A 22 -9.00 5.43 6.81
CA LYS A 22 -7.84 4.53 6.87
C LYS A 22 -6.86 4.74 5.71
N MET A 23 -7.04 5.78 4.90
CA MET A 23 -6.22 6.04 3.70
C MET A 23 -4.73 6.22 4.02
N GLY A 24 -4.37 6.96 5.09
CA GLY A 24 -2.98 7.14 5.47
C GLY A 24 -2.28 5.82 5.84
N PHE A 25 -2.96 4.98 6.61
CA PHE A 25 -2.48 3.64 6.95
C PHE A 25 -2.36 2.72 5.73
N ALA A 26 -3.34 2.80 4.82
CA ALA A 26 -3.27 2.08 3.56
C ALA A 26 -2.09 2.53 2.69
N MET A 27 -1.82 3.83 2.63
CA MET A 27 -0.67 4.39 1.92
C MET A 27 0.65 3.93 2.53
N GLU A 28 0.77 3.88 3.85
CA GLU A 28 1.98 3.37 4.51
C GLU A 28 2.26 1.91 4.12
N ILE A 29 1.26 1.03 4.25
CA ILE A 29 1.40 -0.39 3.90
C ILE A 29 1.78 -0.58 2.42
N VAL A 30 1.21 0.22 1.51
CA VAL A 30 1.44 0.07 0.07
C VAL A 30 2.76 0.72 -0.35
N LEU A 31 3.06 1.93 0.12
CA LEU A 31 4.17 2.74 -0.39
C LEU A 31 5.48 2.50 0.34
N ALA A 32 5.49 2.16 1.63
CA ALA A 32 6.73 1.95 2.39
C ALA A 32 7.70 0.95 1.71
N PRO A 33 7.29 -0.28 1.31
CA PRO A 33 8.20 -1.22 0.67
C PRO A 33 8.67 -0.74 -0.71
N ILE A 34 7.82 -0.01 -1.45
CA ILE A 34 8.17 0.56 -2.75
C ILE A 34 9.27 1.60 -2.58
N ILE A 35 9.13 2.48 -1.59
CA ILE A 35 10.12 3.51 -1.28
C ILE A 35 11.43 2.87 -0.82
N GLU A 36 11.40 1.85 0.03
CA GLU A 36 12.60 1.12 0.45
C GLU A 36 13.35 0.52 -0.75
N GLN A 37 12.63 -0.09 -1.68
CA GLN A 37 13.21 -0.64 -2.91
C GLN A 37 13.82 0.45 -3.79
N LEU A 38 13.14 1.60 -3.94
CA LEU A 38 13.66 2.74 -4.71
C LEU A 38 14.94 3.31 -4.07
N MET A 39 14.95 3.44 -2.75
CA MET A 39 16.12 3.94 -2.01
C MET A 39 17.29 2.97 -2.05
N SER A 40 17.03 1.66 -2.00
CA SER A 40 18.06 0.64 -2.17
C SER A 40 18.66 0.69 -3.58
N GLN A 41 17.83 0.77 -4.63
CA GLN A 41 18.29 0.87 -6.01
C GLN A 41 19.14 2.12 -6.25
N LYS A 42 18.74 3.26 -5.68
CA LYS A 42 19.52 4.51 -5.76
C LYS A 42 20.91 4.40 -5.11
N LYS A 43 21.07 3.61 -4.04
CA LYS A 43 22.36 3.45 -3.35
C LYS A 43 23.31 2.50 -4.08
N SER A 44 22.78 1.60 -4.90
CA SER A 44 23.57 0.60 -5.66
C SER A 44 24.05 1.09 -7.03
N ASN A 45 23.66 2.30 -7.44
CA ASN A 45 23.97 2.90 -8.74
C ASN A 45 24.74 4.22 -8.56
#